data_AF-A0A946MWA9-F1
#
_entry.id   AF-A0A946MWA9-F1
#
_cell.length_a   1.000
_cell.length_b   1.000
_cell.length_c   1.000
_cell.angle_alpha   90.00
_cell.angle_beta   90.00
_cell.angle_gamma   90.00
#
_symmetry.space_group_name_H-M   'P 1'
#
loop_
_entity.id
_entity.type
_entity.pdbx_description
1 polymer ?
#
loop_
_entity_poly.entity_id
_entity_poly.type
_entity_poly.pdbx_seq_one_letter_code
_entity_poly.pdbx_strand_id
1 'polypeptide(L)'
;KGKMLKTAADTGFQRAWPSIRDGNMSTFITCTILFIIGTSIVKGFAVTLGMGVLISMFSAIVITRFLLHKVAQTKLAENKALFCG
;
A
#
# COMPACT_ATOMS: atom_id res chain seq x y z
N LYS A 1 -8.93 3.94 -24.72
CA LYS A 1 -9.66 3.44 -23.52
C LYS A 1 -8.75 3.17 -22.30
N GLY A 2 -7.44 2.94 -22.44
CA GLY A 2 -6.52 2.74 -21.29
C GLY A 2 -6.19 3.99 -20.45
N LYS A 3 -6.33 5.21 -20.98
CA LYS A 3 -6.07 6.46 -20.22
C LYS A 3 -7.01 6.60 -19.00
N MET A 4 -8.28 6.21 -19.13
CA MET A 4 -9.28 6.37 -18.07
C MET A 4 -9.03 5.44 -16.87
N LEU A 5 -8.62 4.19 -17.10
CA LEU A 5 -8.24 3.28 -16.01
C LEU A 5 -6.95 3.71 -15.31
N LYS A 6 -5.94 4.18 -16.07
CA LYS A 6 -4.72 4.76 -15.48
C LYS A 6 -5.06 5.98 -14.63
N THR A 7 -5.87 6.90 -15.12
CA THR A 7 -6.28 8.12 -14.39
C THR A 7 -7.15 7.80 -13.17
N ALA A 8 -8.08 6.85 -13.26
CA ALA A 8 -8.90 6.43 -12.12
C ALA A 8 -8.06 5.76 -11.03
N ALA A 9 -7.13 4.88 -11.42
CA ALA A 9 -6.20 4.24 -10.50
C ALA A 9 -5.26 5.27 -9.83
N ASP A 10 -4.73 6.23 -10.59
CA ASP A 10 -3.85 7.27 -10.07
C ASP A 10 -4.59 8.19 -9.09
N THR A 11 -5.82 8.58 -9.42
CA THR A 11 -6.69 9.39 -8.54
C THR A 11 -7.06 8.65 -7.25
N GLY A 12 -7.41 7.36 -7.36
CA GLY A 12 -7.71 6.52 -6.20
C GLY A 12 -6.49 6.30 -5.32
N PHE A 13 -5.33 6.07 -5.92
CA PHE A 13 -4.06 5.92 -5.21
C PHE A 13 -3.68 7.22 -4.52
N GLN A 14 -3.85 8.38 -5.16
CA GLN A 14 -3.51 9.68 -4.59
C GLN A 14 -4.34 10.01 -3.34
N ARG A 15 -5.62 9.59 -3.29
CA ARG A 15 -6.45 9.73 -2.08
C ARG A 15 -6.14 8.69 -1.00
N ALA A 16 -5.86 7.45 -1.39
CA ALA A 16 -5.57 6.37 -0.43
C ALA A 16 -4.16 6.45 0.16
N TRP A 17 -3.20 7.00 -0.58
CA TRP A 17 -1.78 7.10 -0.21
C TRP A 17 -1.52 7.77 1.14
N PRO A 18 -2.06 8.97 1.44
CA PRO A 18 -1.89 9.58 2.76
C PRO A 18 -2.47 8.69 3.87
N SER A 19 -3.65 8.09 3.68
CA SER A 19 -4.26 7.20 4.68
C SER A 19 -3.42 5.95 4.95
N ILE A 20 -2.87 5.32 3.90
CA ILE A 20 -1.97 4.17 4.04
C ILE A 20 -0.69 4.59 4.77
N ARG A 21 -0.07 5.70 4.35
CA ARG A 21 1.17 6.18 4.98
C ARG A 21 0.95 6.55 6.45
N ASP A 22 -0.13 7.25 6.77
CA ASP A 22 -0.45 7.68 8.14
C ASP A 22 -0.77 6.47 9.04
N GLY A 23 -1.47 5.47 8.49
CA GLY A 23 -1.70 4.19 9.17
C GLY A 23 -0.40 3.42 9.49
N ASN A 24 0.54 3.36 8.55
CA ASN A 24 1.85 2.73 8.78
C ASN A 24 2.77 3.59 9.68
N MET A 25 2.63 4.93 9.65
CA MET A 25 3.36 5.84 10.54
C MET A 25 2.97 5.67 12.01
N SER A 26 1.70 5.41 12.30
CA SER A 26 1.27 5.02 13.65
C SER A 26 2.02 3.78 14.17
N THR A 27 2.31 2.82 13.29
CA THR A 27 3.10 1.64 13.65
C THR A 27 4.56 1.98 13.92
N PHE A 28 5.19 2.90 13.17
CA PHE A 28 6.54 3.39 13.49
C PHE A 28 6.59 4.11 14.84
N ILE A 29 5.57 4.91 15.14
CA ILE A 29 5.43 5.57 16.44
C ILE A 29 5.32 4.51 17.55
N THR A 30 4.50 3.49 17.35
CA THR A 30 4.36 2.36 18.27
C THR A 30 5.69 1.63 18.49
N CYS A 31 6.43 1.31 17.42
CA CYS A 31 7.77 0.72 17.51
C CYS A 31 8.76 1.61 18.27
N THR A 32 8.70 2.93 18.04
CA THR A 32 9.57 3.90 18.71
C THR A 32 9.30 3.93 20.21
N ILE A 33 8.03 3.93 20.60
CA ILE A 33 7.61 3.88 22.02
C ILE A 33 8.05 2.55 22.65
N LEU A 34 7.83 1.42 21.96
CA LEU A 34 8.27 0.09 22.39
C LEU A 34 9.79 0.01 22.53
N PHE A 35 10.55 0.72 21.71
CA PHE A 35 12.01 0.72 21.79
C PHE A 35 12.54 1.53 22.99
N ILE A 36 11.87 2.63 23.34
CA ILE A 36 12.25 3.50 24.46
C ILE A 36 11.89 2.86 25.81
N ILE A 37 10.67 2.35 25.94
CA ILE A 37 10.11 1.86 27.22
C ILE A 37 10.30 0.34 27.37
N GLY A 38 10.47 -0.39 26.27
CA GLY A 38 10.53 -1.85 26.28
C GLY A 38 11.83 -2.43 26.82
N THR A 39 11.73 -3.66 27.33
CA THR A 39 12.87 -4.47 27.75
C THR A 39 13.70 -4.95 26.56
N SER A 40 14.87 -5.55 26.81
CA SER A 40 15.80 -6.04 25.79
C SER A 40 15.14 -6.89 24.69
N ILE A 41 14.18 -7.76 25.05
CA ILE A 41 13.44 -8.59 24.08
C ILE A 41 12.48 -7.74 23.24
N VAL A 42 11.75 -6.81 23.87
CA VAL A 42 10.76 -5.95 23.21
C VAL A 42 11.42 -5.01 22.20
N LYS A 43 12.64 -4.55 22.49
CA LYS A 43 13.44 -3.75 21.54
C LYS A 43 13.73 -4.53 20.24
N GLY A 44 14.10 -5.81 20.35
CA GLY A 44 14.33 -6.67 19.18
C GLY A 44 13.05 -6.94 18.38
N PHE A 45 11.92 -7.11 19.07
CA PHE A 45 10.61 -7.22 18.44
C PHE A 45 10.21 -5.94 17.69
N ALA A 46 10.40 -4.76 18.30
CA ALA A 46 10.08 -3.47 17.69
C ALA A 46 10.85 -3.22 16.39
N VAL A 47 12.13 -3.62 16.33
CA VAL A 47 12.95 -3.50 15.11
C VAL A 47 12.41 -4.40 14.00
N THR A 48 12.07 -5.66 14.32
CA THR A 48 11.51 -6.60 13.34
C THR A 48 10.16 -6.11 12.81
N LEU A 49 9.29 -5.62 13.70
CA LEU A 49 7.98 -5.07 13.33
C LEU A 49 8.13 -3.85 12.40
N GLY A 50 9.01 -2.91 12.75
CA GLY A 50 9.26 -1.72 11.94
C GLY A 50 9.81 -2.05 10.56
N MET A 51 10.77 -2.99 10.48
CA MET A 51 11.34 -3.43 9.20
C MET A 51 10.30 -4.17 8.34
N GLY A 52 9.45 -4.99 8.95
CA GLY A 52 8.34 -5.66 8.27
C GLY A 52 7.33 -4.68 7.69
N VAL A 53 6.99 -3.61 8.41
CA VAL A 53 6.09 -2.56 7.92
C VAL A 53 6.70 -1.82 6.72
N LEU A 54 7.99 -1.44 6.77
CA LEU A 54 8.66 -0.82 5.62
C LEU A 54 8.60 -1.70 4.37
N ILE A 55 8.95 -2.98 4.51
CA ILE A 55 8.97 -3.94 3.41
C ILE A 55 7.55 -4.16 2.87
N SER A 56 6.55 -4.29 3.75
CA SER A 56 5.14 -4.46 3.37
C SER A 56 4.63 -3.25 2.58
N MET A 57 4.91 -2.03 3.04
CA MET A 57 4.47 -0.81 2.37
C MET A 57 5.10 -0.67 0.99
N PHE A 58 6.39 -0.99 0.86
CA PHE A 58 7.08 -1.01 -0.42
C PHE A 58 6.47 -2.06 -1.37
N SER A 59 6.27 -3.28 -0.88
CA SER A 59 5.68 -4.37 -1.64
C SER A 59 4.27 -4.04 -2.12
N ALA A 60 3.44 -3.41 -1.28
CA ALA A 60 2.08 -3.00 -1.64
C ALA A 60 2.03 -2.04 -2.85
N ILE A 61 2.98 -1.11 -2.95
CA ILE A 61 3.09 -0.17 -4.09
C ILE A 61 3.47 -0.93 -5.36
N VAL A 62 4.49 -1.78 -5.27
CA VAL A 62 4.99 -2.58 -6.40
C VAL A 62 3.90 -3.52 -6.90
N ILE A 63 3.21 -4.22 -6.00
CA ILE A 63 2.10 -5.12 -6.32
C ILE A 63 0.95 -4.34 -6.96
N THR A 64 0.60 -3.16 -6.46
CA THR A 64 -0.48 -2.34 -7.04
C THR A 64 -0.15 -1.93 -8.48
N ARG A 65 1.09 -1.47 -8.73
CA ARG A 65 1.55 -1.14 -10.09
C ARG A 65 1.57 -2.37 -11.00
N PHE A 66 2.01 -3.52 -10.48
CA PHE A 66 2.07 -4.77 -11.22
C PHE A 66 0.67 -5.32 -11.56
N LEU A 67 -0.25 -5.35 -10.60
CA LEU A 67 -1.64 -5.75 -10.80
C LEU A 67 -2.35 -4.85 -11.81
N LEU A 68 -2.21 -3.53 -11.69
CA LEU A 68 -2.79 -2.59 -12.66
C LEU A 68 -2.24 -2.83 -14.07
N HIS A 69 -0.96 -3.13 -14.21
CA HIS A 69 -0.36 -3.45 -15.50
C HIS A 69 -0.91 -4.78 -16.06
N LYS A 70 -1.02 -5.82 -15.22
CA LYS A 70 -1.56 -7.13 -15.62
C LYS A 70 -3.05 -7.08 -15.95
N VAL A 71 -3.86 -6.35 -15.18
CA VAL A 71 -5.29 -6.15 -15.43
C VAL A 71 -5.54 -5.31 -16.68
N ALA A 72 -4.68 -4.32 -16.97
CA ALA A 72 -4.75 -3.56 -18.22
C ALA A 72 -4.45 -4.42 -19.47
N GLN A 73 -3.86 -5.60 -19.31
CA GLN A 73 -3.56 -6.56 -20.38
C GLN A 73 -4.66 -7.61 -20.56
N THR A 74 -5.55 -7.84 -19.58
CA THR A 74 -6.65 -8.80 -19.71
C THR A 74 -7.85 -8.21 -20.47
N LYS A 75 -8.48 -9.07 -21.28
CA LYS A 75 -9.65 -8.79 -22.15
C LYS A 75 -10.91 -8.25 -21.44
N LEU A 76 -10.87 -8.06 -20.11
CA LEU A 76 -11.94 -7.49 -19.30
C LEU A 76 -12.10 -5.97 -19.49
N ALA A 77 -11.02 -5.24 -19.83
CA ALA A 77 -11.08 -3.81 -20.13
C ALA A 77 -11.80 -3.48 -21.45
N GLU A 78 -12.18 -4.50 -22.24
CA GLU A 78 -12.83 -4.34 -23.54
C GLU A 78 -14.37 -4.27 -23.42
N ASN A 79 -14.95 -4.88 -22.38
CA ASN A 79 -16.41 -4.93 -22.17
C ASN A 79 -16.93 -3.66 -21.49
N LYS A 80 -17.28 -2.67 -22.33
CA LYS A 80 -17.91 -1.41 -21.93
C LYS A 80 -19.27 -1.56 -21.20
N ALA A 81 -19.90 -2.74 -21.23
CA ALA A 81 -21.22 -2.98 -20.67
C ALA A 81 -21.27 -3.05 -19.12
N LEU A 82 -20.13 -3.26 -18.45
CA LEU A 82 -20.07 -3.46 -16.99
C LEU A 82 -19.84 -2.16 -16.18
N PHE A 83 -19.45 -1.07 -16.82
CA PHE A 83 -19.14 0.22 -16.16
C PHE A 83 -20.17 1.33 -16.47
N CYS A 84 -21.28 0.98 -17.11
CA CYS A 84 -22.41 1.88 -17.33
C CYS A 84 -23.46 1.53 -16.28
N GLY A 85 -23.40 2.22 -15.14
CA GLY A 85 -24.34 2.15 -14.03
C GLY A 85 -24.12 3.37 -13.15
#